data_AF-A0A1F9Y349-F1
#
_entry.id   AF-A0A1F9Y349-F1
#
_cell.length_a   1.000
_cell.length_b   1.000
_cell.length_c   1.000
_cell.angle_alpha   90.00
_cell.angle_beta   90.00
_cell.angle_gamma   90.00
#
_symmetry.space_group_name_H-M   'P 1'
#
loop_
_entity.id
_entity.type
_entity.pdbx_description
1 polymer ?
#
loop_
_entity_poly.entity_id
_entity_poly.type
_entity_poly.pdbx_seq_one_letter_code
_entity_poly.pdbx_strand_id
1 'polypeptide(L)'
;MKNEKFYNVSKQATEDSLNYFLNLIITARIETGVRSNSLCLDEDVNVYAAQVLKNFSHPTYLAETRKYVHLYESDLIARQSEYQDLRERFYLYKHTADHLFFMIGILRGINKNVPTHHAFFRLSDEVYIARARAYYAEAAEYQHKLRGRADGVSEVLSKLSAHFPVYLNLFYHISEHYFGFIEKFSDGEWFHFIHKNIIHKEGVDSRVYVQLMDEFLCHLSSWKKGHHSEDRDLLRILSAELKRLNPDFHYNVESILAARAA
;
A
#
# COMPACT_ATOMS: atom_id res chain seq x y z
N MET A 1 -9.53 34.41 7.81
CA MET A 1 -8.48 33.38 7.71
C MET A 1 -9.07 32.17 6.99
N LYS A 2 -8.60 31.87 5.78
CA LYS A 2 -9.08 30.70 5.01
C LYS A 2 -8.42 29.45 5.58
N ASN A 3 -9.25 28.50 6.01
CA ASN A 3 -8.85 27.15 6.43
C ASN A 3 -8.25 26.39 5.23
N GLU A 4 -6.93 26.27 5.17
CA GLU A 4 -6.30 25.23 4.35
C GLU A 4 -6.41 23.89 5.11
N LYS A 5 -7.57 23.24 4.97
CA LYS A 5 -7.87 21.91 5.53
C LYS A 5 -7.14 20.75 4.82
N PHE A 6 -6.22 21.03 3.91
CA PHE A 6 -5.67 20.03 3.00
C PHE A 6 -4.15 20.12 2.93
N TYR A 7 -3.48 19.00 3.23
CA TYR A 7 -2.03 18.88 3.16
C TYR A 7 -1.53 18.92 1.71
N ASN A 8 -0.57 19.81 1.42
CA ASN A 8 0.10 19.87 0.13
C ASN A 8 1.53 19.33 0.26
N VAL A 9 1.71 18.08 -0.14
CA VAL A 9 2.97 17.31 -0.05
C VAL A 9 4.16 18.00 -0.75
N SER A 10 3.91 18.88 -1.71
CA SER A 10 4.95 19.48 -2.56
C SER A 10 5.70 20.67 -1.96
N LYS A 11 5.28 21.21 -0.81
CA LYS A 11 5.66 22.59 -0.43
C LYS A 11 6.37 22.81 0.92
N GLN A 12 6.64 21.79 1.72
CA GLN A 12 7.23 22.00 3.06
C GLN A 12 8.46 21.13 3.36
N ALA A 13 9.42 21.75 4.04
CA ALA A 13 10.67 21.14 4.47
C ALA A 13 10.40 19.93 5.37
N THR A 14 11.27 18.92 5.29
CA THR A 14 11.08 17.57 5.86
C THR A 14 10.74 17.48 7.35
N GLU A 15 11.03 18.51 8.16
CA GLU A 15 10.66 18.56 9.59
C GLU A 15 9.20 19.00 9.81
N ASP A 16 8.69 19.93 8.99
CA ASP A 16 7.29 20.38 9.04
C ASP A 16 6.33 19.23 8.72
N SER A 17 6.72 18.35 7.80
CA SER A 17 5.92 17.19 7.39
C SER A 17 5.73 16.17 8.51
N LEU A 18 6.76 15.90 9.32
CA LEU A 18 6.66 14.93 10.42
C LEU A 18 5.74 15.46 11.53
N ASN A 19 5.94 16.74 11.90
CA ASN A 19 5.09 17.41 12.90
C ASN A 19 3.64 17.46 12.45
N TYR A 20 3.38 17.66 11.16
CA TYR A 20 2.05 17.58 10.59
C TYR A 20 1.41 16.20 10.81
N PHE A 21 2.07 15.11 10.41
CA PHE A 21 1.53 13.76 10.58
C PHE A 21 1.39 13.36 12.05
N LEU A 22 2.28 13.83 12.92
CA LEU A 22 2.17 13.61 14.36
C LEU A 22 0.94 14.31 14.94
N ASN A 23 0.69 15.57 14.55
CA ASN A 23 -0.51 16.31 14.95
C ASN A 23 -1.79 15.62 14.45
N LEU A 24 -1.77 15.07 13.22
CA LEU A 24 -2.90 14.27 12.71
C LEU A 24 -3.16 13.04 13.58
N ILE A 25 -2.11 12.29 13.92
CA ILE A 25 -2.23 11.11 14.79
C ILE A 25 -2.79 11.48 16.16
N ILE A 26 -2.26 12.54 16.79
CA ILE A 26 -2.74 12.99 18.11
C ILE A 26 -4.21 13.41 18.03
N THR A 27 -4.60 14.14 16.98
CA THR A 27 -5.99 14.59 16.81
C THR A 27 -6.93 13.42 16.60
N ALA A 28 -6.58 12.48 15.71
CA ALA A 28 -7.37 11.27 15.45
C ALA A 28 -7.52 10.39 16.70
N ARG A 29 -6.51 10.34 17.56
CA ARG A 29 -6.60 9.64 18.86
C ARG A 29 -7.60 10.27 19.81
N ILE A 30 -7.59 11.60 19.90
CA ILE A 30 -8.54 12.34 20.74
C ILE A 30 -9.98 12.07 20.26
N GLU A 31 -10.20 12.10 18.95
CA GLU A 31 -11.53 11.87 18.35
C GLU A 31 -12.04 10.44 18.51
N THR A 32 -11.15 9.44 18.42
CA THR A 32 -11.48 8.02 18.63
C THR A 32 -11.58 7.63 20.11
N GLY A 33 -11.34 8.57 21.03
CA GLY A 33 -11.47 8.36 22.47
C GLY A 33 -10.35 7.53 23.10
N VAL A 34 -9.25 7.28 22.38
CA VAL A 34 -8.10 6.52 22.90
C VAL A 34 -7.15 7.46 23.65
N ARG A 35 -7.23 7.43 24.98
CA ARG A 35 -6.47 8.33 25.86
C ARG A 35 -4.95 8.18 25.73
N SER A 36 -4.21 9.25 26.04
CA SER A 36 -2.75 9.22 26.20
C SER A 36 -2.34 8.20 27.27
N ASN A 37 -1.24 7.46 27.04
CA ASN A 37 -0.70 6.42 27.94
C ASN A 37 -1.62 5.23 28.22
N SER A 38 -2.60 4.94 27.36
CA SER A 38 -3.12 3.57 27.27
C SER A 38 -2.02 2.65 26.75
N LEU A 39 -1.84 1.46 27.35
CA LEU A 39 -0.77 0.45 27.09
C LEU A 39 -0.39 0.19 25.62
N CYS A 40 -1.24 0.58 24.66
CA CYS A 40 -1.13 0.34 23.24
C CYS A 40 -0.91 1.58 22.37
N LEU A 41 -0.75 2.80 22.91
CA LEU A 41 -0.50 4.02 22.12
C LEU A 41 0.45 4.97 22.85
N ASP A 42 1.66 4.48 23.04
CA ASP A 42 2.78 5.23 23.63
C ASP A 42 3.33 6.27 22.63
N GLU A 43 4.04 7.28 23.15
CA GLU A 43 4.59 8.40 22.38
C GLU A 43 5.49 7.94 21.22
N ASP A 44 6.35 6.96 21.49
CA ASP A 44 7.28 6.32 20.55
C ASP A 44 6.55 5.71 19.34
N VAL A 45 5.41 5.05 19.56
CA VAL A 45 4.63 4.45 18.48
C VAL A 45 3.91 5.50 17.65
N ASN A 46 3.48 6.62 18.24
CA ASN A 46 2.90 7.73 17.46
C ASN A 46 3.95 8.35 16.54
N VAL A 47 5.17 8.55 17.04
CA VAL A 47 6.28 9.08 16.23
C VAL A 47 6.59 8.10 15.09
N TYR A 48 6.61 6.80 15.35
CA TYR A 48 6.81 5.80 14.32
C TYR A 48 5.70 5.80 13.27
N ALA A 49 4.45 5.81 13.70
CA ALA A 49 3.29 5.87 12.83
C ALA A 49 3.29 7.14 11.95
N ALA A 50 3.66 8.29 12.52
CA ALA A 50 3.83 9.54 11.78
C ALA A 50 4.95 9.41 10.73
N GLN A 51 6.05 8.74 11.09
CA GLN A 51 7.15 8.46 10.18
C GLN A 51 6.72 7.52 9.04
N VAL A 52 5.87 6.53 9.28
CA VAL A 52 5.27 5.69 8.22
C VAL A 52 4.48 6.58 7.26
N LEU A 53 3.54 7.39 7.74
CA LEU A 53 2.76 8.29 6.87
C LEU A 53 3.65 9.24 6.06
N LYS A 54 4.67 9.83 6.70
CA LYS A 54 5.66 10.67 6.03
C LYS A 54 6.41 9.93 4.94
N ASN A 55 6.91 8.74 5.24
CA ASN A 55 7.67 7.92 4.29
C ASN A 55 6.85 7.61 3.05
N PHE A 56 5.58 7.23 3.21
CA PHE A 56 4.68 6.94 2.09
C PHE A 56 4.21 8.18 1.33
N SER A 57 4.37 9.39 1.90
CA SER A 57 4.16 10.65 1.17
C SER A 57 5.30 11.01 0.21
N HIS A 58 6.46 10.33 0.30
CA HIS A 58 7.65 10.63 -0.51
C HIS A 58 7.92 9.53 -1.55
N PRO A 59 7.78 9.80 -2.86
CA PRO A 59 8.03 8.81 -3.92
C PRO A 59 9.45 8.22 -3.91
N THR A 60 10.45 9.01 -3.49
CA THR A 60 11.85 8.56 -3.41
C THR A 60 12.02 7.42 -2.40
N TYR A 61 11.36 7.51 -1.24
CA TYR A 61 11.39 6.45 -0.24
C TYR A 61 10.81 5.16 -0.81
N LEU A 62 9.65 5.24 -1.46
CA LEU A 62 9.00 4.08 -2.09
C LEU A 62 9.91 3.41 -3.13
N ALA A 63 10.61 4.20 -3.93
CA ALA A 63 11.56 3.70 -4.93
C ALA A 63 12.78 3.01 -4.31
N GLU A 64 13.28 3.48 -3.17
CA GLU A 64 14.43 2.91 -2.46
C GLU A 64 14.06 1.62 -1.71
N THR A 65 12.90 1.59 -1.08
CA THR A 65 12.46 0.45 -0.26
C THR A 65 11.80 -0.66 -1.07
N ARG A 66 11.46 -0.43 -2.35
CA ARG A 66 10.76 -1.39 -3.22
C ARG A 66 11.36 -2.80 -3.23
N LYS A 67 12.69 -2.90 -3.12
CA LYS A 67 13.42 -4.19 -3.16
C LYS A 67 13.22 -5.04 -1.91
N TYR A 68 12.65 -4.46 -0.85
CA TYR A 68 12.39 -5.13 0.42
C TYR A 68 10.89 -5.40 0.65
N VAL A 69 10.02 -5.00 -0.28
CA VAL A 69 8.56 -5.12 -0.11
C VAL A 69 8.04 -6.30 -0.93
N HIS A 70 7.58 -7.33 -0.24
CA HIS A 70 7.01 -8.52 -0.86
C HIS A 70 5.62 -8.83 -0.27
N LEU A 71 4.56 -8.62 -1.06
CA LEU A 71 3.17 -8.78 -0.60
C LEU A 71 2.72 -10.25 -0.58
N TYR A 72 3.41 -11.12 -1.31
CA TYR A 72 3.20 -12.56 -1.30
C TYR A 72 4.15 -13.20 -0.30
N GLU A 73 3.58 -14.01 0.59
CA GLU A 73 4.31 -14.70 1.63
C GLU A 73 5.34 -15.70 1.08
N SER A 74 5.03 -16.36 -0.05
CA SER A 74 5.97 -17.23 -0.77
C SER A 74 7.25 -16.50 -1.17
N ASP A 75 7.10 -15.29 -1.70
CA ASP A 75 8.20 -14.48 -2.20
C ASP A 75 9.04 -13.97 -1.03
N LEU A 76 8.37 -13.54 0.06
CA LEU A 76 9.04 -13.09 1.27
C LEU A 76 9.89 -14.20 1.91
N ILE A 77 9.36 -15.42 2.03
CA ILE A 77 10.08 -16.57 2.57
C ILE A 77 11.26 -16.94 1.68
N ALA A 78 11.07 -16.95 0.36
CA ALA A 78 12.15 -17.19 -0.60
C ALA A 78 13.28 -16.17 -0.40
N ARG A 79 12.96 -14.87 -0.34
CA ARG A 79 13.95 -13.81 -0.11
C ARG A 79 14.64 -13.87 1.24
N GLN A 80 13.91 -14.21 2.29
CA GLN A 80 14.50 -14.41 3.62
C GLN A 80 15.61 -15.47 3.58
N SER A 81 15.42 -16.54 2.81
CA SER A 81 16.42 -17.62 2.67
C SER A 81 17.67 -17.17 1.90
N GLU A 82 17.54 -16.22 0.99
CA GLU A 82 18.65 -15.64 0.22
C GLU A 82 19.47 -14.64 1.04
N TYR A 83 18.83 -13.84 1.89
CA TYR A 83 19.53 -12.89 2.74
C TYR A 83 20.27 -13.58 3.88
N GLN A 84 21.60 -13.47 3.89
CA GLN A 84 22.43 -13.97 5.00
C GLN A 84 22.64 -12.92 6.10
N ASP A 85 22.50 -11.62 5.79
CA ASP A 85 22.64 -10.53 6.75
C ASP A 85 21.34 -10.31 7.54
N LEU A 86 21.45 -10.25 8.87
CA LEU A 86 20.36 -9.92 9.79
C LEU A 86 19.76 -8.54 9.48
N ARG A 87 20.57 -7.59 9.00
CA ARG A 87 20.10 -6.24 8.63
C ARG A 87 19.20 -6.27 7.41
N GLU A 88 19.52 -7.09 6.42
CA GLU A 88 18.67 -7.25 5.23
C GLU A 88 17.33 -7.91 5.58
N ARG A 89 17.36 -8.92 6.45
CA ARG A 89 16.14 -9.56 6.98
C ARG A 89 15.29 -8.58 7.78
N PHE A 90 15.91 -7.77 8.63
CA PHE A 90 15.23 -6.68 9.34
C PHE A 90 14.51 -5.76 8.36
N TYR A 91 15.20 -5.27 7.33
CA TYR A 91 14.61 -4.37 6.33
C TYR A 91 13.49 -5.05 5.53
N LEU A 92 13.66 -6.31 5.12
CA LEU A 92 12.63 -7.10 4.43
C LEU A 92 11.32 -7.12 5.22
N TYR A 93 11.36 -7.55 6.47
CA TYR A 93 10.16 -7.65 7.31
C TYR A 93 9.60 -6.28 7.67
N LYS A 94 10.45 -5.33 8.08
CA LYS A 94 10.03 -3.99 8.51
C LYS A 94 9.35 -3.24 7.37
N HIS A 95 9.95 -3.20 6.19
CA HIS A 95 9.38 -2.46 5.05
C HIS A 95 8.13 -3.14 4.50
N THR A 96 8.08 -4.48 4.47
CA THR A 96 6.86 -5.18 4.09
C THR A 96 5.72 -4.92 5.09
N ALA A 97 6.00 -4.94 6.39
CA ALA A 97 5.02 -4.64 7.43
C ALA A 97 4.48 -3.21 7.34
N ASP A 98 5.36 -2.21 7.19
CA ASP A 98 4.99 -0.80 6.99
C ASP A 98 4.08 -0.63 5.76
N HIS A 99 4.42 -1.36 4.70
CA HIS A 99 3.66 -1.32 3.47
C HIS A 99 2.26 -1.91 3.64
N LEU A 100 2.13 -3.06 4.31
CA LEU A 100 0.83 -3.62 4.65
C LEU A 100 0.04 -2.69 5.58
N PHE A 101 0.70 -2.09 6.56
CA PHE A 101 0.06 -1.17 7.50
C PHE A 101 -0.53 0.05 6.79
N PHE A 102 0.23 0.68 5.89
CA PHE A 102 -0.23 1.81 5.09
C PHE A 102 -1.33 1.40 4.09
N MET A 103 -1.14 0.29 3.37
CA MET A 103 -2.10 -0.25 2.40
C MET A 103 -3.47 -0.52 3.02
N ILE A 104 -3.48 -1.24 4.14
CA ILE A 104 -4.72 -1.63 4.80
C ILE A 104 -5.30 -0.40 5.50
N GLY A 105 -4.51 0.38 6.23
CA GLY A 105 -5.01 1.47 7.06
C GLY A 105 -5.46 2.71 6.28
N ILE A 106 -4.75 3.09 5.21
CA ILE A 106 -5.06 4.29 4.43
C ILE A 106 -5.82 3.95 3.16
N LEU A 107 -5.26 3.09 2.31
CA LEU A 107 -5.76 2.90 0.95
C LEU A 107 -7.11 2.19 0.91
N ARG A 108 -7.37 1.33 1.91
CA ARG A 108 -8.64 0.63 2.02
C ARG A 108 -9.75 1.45 2.67
N GLY A 109 -9.41 2.32 3.63
CA GLY A 109 -10.37 3.19 4.32
C GLY A 109 -11.03 4.22 3.41
N ILE A 110 -10.34 4.58 2.33
CA ILE A 110 -10.71 5.65 1.42
C ILE A 110 -11.69 5.21 0.32
N ASN A 111 -11.69 3.93 -0.06
CA ASN A 111 -12.39 3.49 -1.27
C ASN A 111 -13.77 2.82 -1.01
N LYS A 112 -14.40 3.06 0.15
CA LYS A 112 -15.62 2.35 0.62
C LYS A 112 -16.81 2.31 -0.38
N ASN A 113 -16.82 3.17 -1.41
CA ASN A 113 -17.95 3.32 -2.36
C ASN A 113 -17.77 2.69 -3.76
N VAL A 114 -16.63 2.07 -4.09
CA VAL A 114 -16.40 1.52 -5.45
C VAL A 114 -16.44 -0.02 -5.44
N PRO A 115 -17.33 -0.69 -6.21
CA PRO A 115 -17.54 -2.15 -6.16
C PRO A 115 -16.32 -3.03 -6.53
N THR A 116 -15.25 -2.46 -7.08
CA THR A 116 -14.00 -3.14 -7.47
C THR A 116 -13.04 -3.40 -6.30
N HIS A 117 -13.55 -3.37 -5.06
CA HIS A 117 -12.87 -3.53 -3.76
C HIS A 117 -11.90 -4.72 -3.62
N HIS A 118 -11.95 -5.71 -4.51
CA HIS A 118 -11.26 -6.99 -4.33
C HIS A 118 -10.08 -7.24 -5.28
N ALA A 119 -9.73 -6.31 -6.18
CA ALA A 119 -8.67 -6.59 -7.16
C ALA A 119 -7.25 -6.60 -6.56
N PHE A 120 -7.00 -5.78 -5.53
CA PHE A 120 -5.67 -5.63 -4.93
C PHE A 120 -5.39 -6.58 -3.76
N PHE A 121 -6.44 -6.91 -3.00
CA PHE A 121 -6.37 -7.80 -1.83
C PHE A 121 -7.14 -9.07 -2.13
N ARG A 122 -6.41 -10.16 -2.36
CA ARG A 122 -7.00 -11.47 -2.69
C ARG A 122 -7.45 -12.25 -1.46
N LEU A 123 -6.87 -11.91 -0.32
CA LEU A 123 -7.12 -12.54 0.96
C LEU A 123 -7.99 -11.62 1.81
N SER A 124 -8.65 -12.19 2.82
CA SER A 124 -9.41 -11.40 3.77
C SER A 124 -8.51 -10.44 4.56
N ASP A 125 -9.11 -9.38 5.09
CA ASP A 125 -8.46 -8.36 5.93
C ASP A 125 -7.72 -9.02 7.07
N GLU A 126 -8.36 -10.01 7.69
CA GLU A 126 -7.82 -10.79 8.80
C GLU A 126 -6.47 -11.43 8.44
N VAL A 127 -6.32 -11.93 7.21
CA VAL A 127 -5.06 -12.55 6.76
C VAL A 127 -3.97 -11.49 6.58
N TYR A 128 -4.27 -10.35 5.96
CA TYR A 128 -3.29 -9.27 5.80
C TYR A 128 -2.92 -8.62 7.14
N ILE A 129 -3.89 -8.48 8.04
CA ILE A 129 -3.67 -8.05 9.43
C ILE A 129 -2.75 -9.04 10.15
N ALA A 130 -3.04 -10.34 10.08
CA ALA A 130 -2.20 -11.37 10.69
C ALA A 130 -0.77 -11.34 10.14
N ARG A 131 -0.60 -11.16 8.83
CA ARG A 131 0.72 -11.02 8.19
C ARG A 131 1.47 -9.79 8.66
N ALA A 132 0.84 -8.62 8.67
CA ALA A 132 1.48 -7.40 9.15
C ALA A 132 1.95 -7.54 10.61
N ARG A 133 1.13 -8.17 11.46
CA ARG A 133 1.50 -8.50 12.85
C ARG A 133 2.73 -9.40 12.92
N ALA A 134 2.72 -10.50 12.18
CA ALA A 134 3.83 -11.44 12.14
C ALA A 134 5.11 -10.76 11.65
N TYR A 135 5.03 -9.95 10.59
CA TYR A 135 6.19 -9.27 10.03
C TYR A 135 6.75 -8.19 10.96
N TYR A 136 5.91 -7.47 11.71
CA TYR A 136 6.41 -6.57 12.74
C TYR A 136 7.08 -7.32 13.91
N ALA A 137 6.57 -8.49 14.30
CA ALA A 137 7.22 -9.33 15.31
C ALA A 137 8.61 -9.81 14.85
N GLU A 138 8.70 -10.34 13.63
CA GLU A 138 9.97 -10.78 13.03
C GLU A 138 10.97 -9.62 12.92
N ALA A 139 10.51 -8.44 12.45
CA ALA A 139 11.35 -7.25 12.38
C ALA A 139 11.86 -6.83 13.77
N ALA A 140 11.02 -6.89 14.81
CA ALA A 140 11.45 -6.61 16.18
C ALA A 140 12.54 -7.58 16.65
N GLU A 141 12.39 -8.87 16.34
CA GLU A 141 13.41 -9.88 16.69
C GLU A 141 14.74 -9.64 15.99
N TYR A 142 14.74 -9.38 14.68
CA TYR A 142 15.98 -9.12 13.94
C TYR A 142 16.67 -7.84 14.45
N GLN A 143 15.91 -6.80 14.74
CA GLN A 143 16.43 -5.57 15.33
C GLN A 143 17.07 -5.82 16.70
N HIS A 144 16.38 -6.58 17.57
CA HIS A 144 16.92 -6.96 18.87
C HIS A 144 18.22 -7.78 18.73
N LYS A 145 18.27 -8.75 17.81
CA LYS A 145 19.47 -9.55 17.51
C LYS A 145 20.63 -8.67 17.00
N LEU A 146 20.35 -7.63 16.21
CA LEU A 146 21.36 -6.70 15.69
C LEU A 146 21.94 -5.77 16.77
N ARG A 147 21.12 -5.33 17.75
CA ARG A 147 21.52 -4.35 18.76
C ARG A 147 21.96 -4.97 20.08
N GLY A 148 21.59 -6.21 20.36
CA GLY A 148 22.04 -6.99 21.52
C GLY A 148 21.56 -6.47 22.88
N ARG A 149 20.69 -5.46 22.92
CA ARG A 149 20.08 -4.88 24.14
C ARG A 149 18.72 -4.29 23.82
N ALA A 150 17.92 -3.99 24.84
CA ALA A 150 16.65 -3.27 24.70
C ALA A 150 16.87 -1.98 23.89
N ASP A 151 16.27 -1.91 22.71
CA ASP A 151 16.31 -0.75 21.84
C ASP A 151 14.88 -0.29 21.49
N GLY A 152 14.68 1.03 21.44
CA GLY A 152 13.34 1.61 21.27
C GLY A 152 12.67 1.22 19.95
N VAL A 153 13.42 0.86 18.90
CA VAL A 153 12.82 0.41 17.63
C VAL A 153 12.23 -0.98 17.80
N SER A 154 12.97 -1.92 18.39
CA SER A 154 12.47 -3.27 18.68
C SER A 154 11.22 -3.24 19.56
N GLU A 155 11.17 -2.36 20.55
CA GLU A 155 10.03 -2.18 21.44
C GLU A 155 8.81 -1.64 20.69
N VAL A 156 8.97 -0.58 19.90
CA VAL A 156 7.91 0.00 19.06
C VAL A 156 7.34 -1.04 18.10
N LEU A 157 8.19 -1.81 17.42
CA LEU A 157 7.74 -2.85 16.50
C LEU A 157 6.98 -3.97 17.21
N SER A 158 7.41 -4.33 18.43
CA SER A 158 6.71 -5.32 19.26
C SER A 158 5.34 -4.81 19.70
N LYS A 159 5.24 -3.55 20.14
CA LYS A 159 3.97 -2.88 20.48
C LYS A 159 3.04 -2.83 19.27
N LEU A 160 3.55 -2.47 18.09
CA LEU A 160 2.81 -2.48 16.82
C LEU A 160 2.27 -3.86 16.49
N SER A 161 3.08 -4.92 16.62
CA SER A 161 2.64 -6.30 16.37
C SER A 161 1.54 -6.74 17.35
N ALA A 162 1.73 -6.47 18.65
CA ALA A 162 0.81 -6.89 19.70
C ALA A 162 -0.56 -6.21 19.59
N HIS A 163 -0.57 -4.91 19.28
CA HIS A 163 -1.78 -4.10 19.26
C HIS A 163 -2.16 -3.57 17.87
N PHE A 164 -1.70 -4.25 16.80
CA PHE A 164 -1.87 -3.81 15.42
C PHE A 164 -3.29 -3.31 15.05
N PRO A 165 -4.39 -4.00 15.43
CA PRO A 165 -5.73 -3.52 15.10
C PRO A 165 -6.06 -2.13 15.66
N VAL A 166 -5.50 -1.76 16.81
CA VAL A 166 -5.70 -0.43 17.42
C VAL A 166 -5.07 0.65 16.54
N TYR A 167 -3.81 0.46 16.12
CA TYR A 167 -3.13 1.39 15.25
C TYR A 167 -3.74 1.43 13.84
N LEU A 168 -4.25 0.29 13.37
CA LEU A 168 -4.94 0.21 12.10
C LEU A 168 -6.24 1.02 12.10
N ASN A 169 -7.04 0.91 13.16
CA ASN A 169 -8.25 1.72 13.33
C ASN A 169 -7.94 3.22 13.36
N LEU A 170 -6.82 3.60 13.98
CA LEU A 170 -6.35 4.98 13.95
C LEU A 170 -6.02 5.44 12.52
N PHE A 171 -5.33 4.62 11.72
CA PHE A 171 -5.05 4.92 10.32
C PHE A 171 -6.33 5.02 9.49
N TYR A 172 -7.31 4.14 9.73
CA TYR A 172 -8.61 4.24 9.07
C TYR A 172 -9.29 5.58 9.36
N HIS A 173 -9.31 6.01 10.62
CA HIS A 173 -9.87 7.30 11.01
C HIS A 173 -9.14 8.48 10.34
N ILE A 174 -7.81 8.44 10.29
CA ILE A 174 -7.00 9.43 9.57
C ILE A 174 -7.36 9.45 8.08
N SER A 175 -7.50 8.26 7.48
CA SER A 175 -7.80 8.09 6.06
C SER A 175 -9.15 8.71 5.68
N GLU A 176 -10.17 8.50 6.51
CA GLU A 176 -11.55 8.91 6.28
C GLU A 176 -11.74 10.42 6.50
N HIS A 177 -11.10 10.99 7.52
CA HIS A 177 -11.38 12.36 7.94
C HIS A 177 -10.35 13.39 7.46
N TYR A 178 -9.13 12.97 7.14
CA TYR A 178 -8.01 13.89 6.88
C TYR A 178 -7.38 13.71 5.49
N PHE A 179 -7.60 12.57 4.83
CA PHE A 179 -7.07 12.28 3.49
C PHE A 179 -8.13 12.32 2.38
N GLY A 180 -9.13 13.20 2.51
CA GLY A 180 -10.11 13.50 1.46
C GLY A 180 -9.54 14.07 0.15
N PHE A 181 -8.22 14.09 -0.05
CA PHE A 181 -7.59 14.39 -1.33
C PHE A 181 -7.65 13.21 -2.31
N ILE A 182 -7.87 11.97 -1.83
CA ILE A 182 -7.96 10.80 -2.71
C ILE A 182 -9.30 10.74 -3.45
N GLU A 183 -10.35 11.40 -2.93
CA GLU A 183 -11.58 11.66 -3.70
C GLU A 183 -11.32 12.50 -4.97
N LYS A 184 -10.14 13.13 -5.11
CA LYS A 184 -9.74 13.87 -6.32
C LYS A 184 -8.94 13.02 -7.32
N PHE A 185 -8.48 11.83 -6.93
CA PHE A 185 -7.85 10.92 -7.87
C PHE A 185 -8.93 10.20 -8.67
N SER A 186 -8.83 10.24 -9.99
CA SER A 186 -9.60 9.30 -10.81
C SER A 186 -9.15 7.86 -10.54
N ASP A 187 -10.04 6.88 -10.77
CA ASP A 187 -9.71 5.45 -10.62
C ASP A 187 -8.43 5.06 -11.37
N GLY A 188 -8.16 5.70 -12.52
CA GLY A 188 -6.95 5.50 -13.32
C GLY A 188 -5.69 6.06 -12.68
N GLU A 189 -5.71 7.30 -12.18
CA GLU A 189 -4.55 7.90 -11.49
C GLU A 189 -4.23 7.14 -10.20
N TRP A 190 -5.27 6.65 -9.51
CA TRP A 190 -5.12 5.79 -8.35
C TRP A 190 -4.46 4.46 -8.70
N PHE A 191 -4.94 3.78 -9.74
CA PHE A 191 -4.34 2.54 -10.23
C PHE A 191 -2.85 2.72 -10.55
N HIS A 192 -2.49 3.80 -11.25
CA HIS A 192 -1.11 4.13 -11.56
C HIS A 192 -0.26 4.34 -10.32
N PHE A 193 -0.75 5.12 -9.36
CA PHE A 193 -0.04 5.38 -8.12
C PHE A 193 0.26 4.07 -7.37
N ILE A 194 -0.75 3.21 -7.25
CA ILE A 194 -0.64 1.93 -6.55
C ILE A 194 0.30 0.97 -7.29
N HIS A 195 0.09 0.69 -8.58
CA HIS A 195 0.90 -0.29 -9.29
C HIS A 195 2.34 0.16 -9.53
N LYS A 196 2.58 1.46 -9.72
CA LYS A 196 3.92 1.97 -9.99
C LYS A 196 4.78 2.11 -8.74
N ASN A 197 4.17 2.44 -7.59
CA ASN A 197 4.92 2.86 -6.40
C ASN A 197 4.72 1.96 -5.19
N ILE A 198 3.72 1.09 -5.19
CA ILE A 198 3.23 0.41 -3.98
C ILE A 198 3.17 -1.11 -4.21
N ILE A 199 2.46 -1.59 -5.23
CA ILE A 199 2.41 -3.02 -5.55
C ILE A 199 3.58 -3.37 -6.48
N HIS A 200 4.60 -4.00 -5.90
CA HIS A 200 5.67 -4.64 -6.67
C HIS A 200 5.47 -6.16 -6.68
N LYS A 201 5.52 -6.76 -7.87
CA LYS A 201 5.56 -8.21 -8.04
C LYS A 201 6.84 -8.55 -8.78
N GLU A 202 7.66 -9.40 -8.19
CA GLU A 202 8.93 -9.78 -8.79
C GLU A 202 8.71 -10.51 -10.12
N GLY A 203 9.54 -10.22 -11.12
CA GLY A 203 9.35 -10.70 -12.50
C GLY A 203 8.31 -9.93 -13.31
N VAL A 204 7.59 -8.98 -12.69
CA VAL A 204 6.65 -8.07 -13.38
C VAL A 204 7.23 -6.67 -13.31
N ASP A 205 7.66 -6.14 -14.45
CA ASP A 205 7.98 -4.72 -14.53
C ASP A 205 6.66 -3.93 -14.43
N SER A 206 6.40 -3.37 -13.25
CA SER A 206 5.18 -2.60 -12.99
C SER A 206 5.00 -1.43 -13.95
N ARG A 207 6.07 -0.88 -14.55
CA ARG A 207 5.96 0.17 -15.57
C ARG A 207 5.44 -0.41 -16.88
N VAL A 208 5.99 -1.54 -17.32
CA VAL A 208 5.54 -2.24 -18.52
C VAL A 208 4.10 -2.72 -18.36
N TYR A 209 3.75 -3.25 -17.19
CA TYR A 209 2.39 -3.67 -16.88
C TYR A 209 1.38 -2.52 -16.98
N VAL A 210 1.74 -1.36 -16.40
CA VAL A 210 0.91 -0.15 -16.48
C VAL A 210 0.77 0.35 -17.92
N GLN A 211 1.85 0.37 -18.70
CA GLN A 211 1.82 0.77 -20.11
C GLN A 211 0.90 -0.14 -20.95
N LEU A 212 1.03 -1.46 -20.79
CA LEU A 212 0.17 -2.42 -21.47
C LEU A 212 -1.29 -2.31 -21.03
N MET A 213 -1.54 -1.95 -19.76
CA MET A 213 -2.89 -1.71 -19.26
C MET A 213 -3.50 -0.46 -19.90
N ASP A 214 -2.74 0.63 -20.01
CA ASP A 214 -3.20 1.86 -20.68
C ASP A 214 -3.53 1.61 -22.16
N GLU A 215 -2.67 0.87 -22.85
CA GLU A 215 -2.88 0.49 -24.24
C GLU A 215 -4.14 -0.38 -24.39
N PHE A 216 -4.30 -1.37 -23.51
CA PHE A 216 -5.49 -2.22 -23.45
C PHE A 216 -6.77 -1.39 -23.23
N LEU A 217 -6.77 -0.46 -22.28
CA LEU A 217 -7.92 0.40 -21.98
C LEU A 217 -8.23 1.37 -23.13
N CYS A 218 -7.21 1.87 -23.83
CA CYS A 218 -7.37 2.69 -25.04
C CYS A 218 -8.11 1.91 -26.14
N HIS A 219 -7.64 0.71 -26.48
CA HIS A 219 -8.28 -0.14 -27.48
C HIS A 219 -9.66 -0.62 -27.05
N LEU A 220 -9.87 -0.87 -25.74
CA LEU A 220 -11.18 -1.25 -25.21
C LEU A 220 -12.19 -0.11 -25.35
N SER A 221 -11.76 1.12 -25.06
CA SER A 221 -12.55 2.34 -25.23
C SER A 221 -12.88 2.59 -26.71
N SER A 222 -11.88 2.43 -27.58
CA SER A 222 -12.05 2.54 -29.04
C SER A 222 -13.04 1.50 -29.58
N TRP A 223 -12.87 0.22 -29.21
CA TRP A 223 -13.78 -0.87 -29.55
C TRP A 223 -15.22 -0.57 -29.10
N LYS A 224 -15.41 -0.14 -27.85
CA LYS A 224 -16.74 0.19 -27.32
C LYS A 224 -17.42 1.32 -28.10
N LYS A 225 -16.66 2.26 -28.67
CA LYS A 225 -17.19 3.41 -29.44
C LYS A 225 -17.41 3.09 -30.91
N GLY A 226 -16.43 2.46 -31.57
CA GLY A 226 -16.37 2.33 -33.03
C GLY A 226 -16.35 0.90 -33.57
N HIS A 227 -16.11 -0.10 -32.70
CA HIS A 227 -16.05 -1.53 -33.04
C HIS A 227 -15.09 -1.85 -34.20
N HIS A 228 -13.93 -1.17 -34.25
CA HIS A 228 -12.94 -1.37 -35.29
C HIS A 228 -12.30 -2.76 -35.19
N SER A 229 -12.19 -3.47 -36.31
CA SER A 229 -11.65 -4.84 -36.33
C SER A 229 -10.21 -4.94 -35.82
N GLU A 230 -9.41 -3.88 -35.98
CA GLU A 230 -8.03 -3.80 -35.50
C GLU A 230 -7.96 -3.81 -33.95
N ASP A 231 -8.91 -3.17 -33.28
CA ASP A 231 -8.99 -3.17 -31.81
C ASP A 231 -9.29 -4.57 -31.26
N ARG A 232 -10.01 -5.41 -32.01
CA ARG A 232 -10.38 -6.77 -31.59
C ARG A 232 -9.15 -7.65 -31.38
N ASP A 233 -8.24 -7.65 -32.34
CA ASP A 233 -7.06 -8.51 -32.30
C ASP A 233 -6.04 -7.98 -31.29
N LEU A 234 -5.88 -6.65 -31.21
CA LEU A 234 -5.04 -6.01 -30.20
C LEU A 234 -5.54 -6.27 -28.78
N LEU A 235 -6.85 -6.23 -28.52
CA LEU A 235 -7.43 -6.56 -27.21
C LEU A 235 -7.11 -7.99 -26.76
N ARG A 236 -7.10 -8.95 -27.68
CA ARG A 236 -6.73 -10.34 -27.38
C ARG A 236 -5.25 -10.49 -27.06
N ILE A 237 -4.39 -9.86 -27.87
CA ILE A 237 -2.93 -9.88 -27.68
C ILE A 237 -2.57 -9.25 -26.34
N LEU A 238 -3.06 -8.04 -26.09
CA LEU A 238 -2.80 -7.29 -24.87
C LEU A 238 -3.36 -8.01 -23.64
N SER A 239 -4.54 -8.61 -23.73
CA SER A 239 -5.10 -9.41 -22.62
C SER A 239 -4.27 -10.66 -22.32
N ALA A 240 -3.73 -11.34 -23.34
CA ALA A 240 -2.86 -12.49 -23.13
C ALA A 240 -1.54 -12.07 -22.48
N GLU A 241 -0.96 -10.94 -22.91
CA GLU A 241 0.28 -10.41 -22.36
C GLU A 241 0.12 -9.89 -20.93
N LEU A 242 -0.98 -9.19 -20.65
CA LEU A 242 -1.35 -8.78 -19.29
C LEU A 242 -1.57 -9.99 -18.37
N LYS A 243 -2.14 -11.09 -18.89
CA LYS A 243 -2.29 -12.34 -18.15
C LYS A 243 -0.96 -13.08 -17.97
N ARG A 244 -0.04 -12.99 -18.92
CA ARG A 244 1.32 -13.54 -18.82
C ARG A 244 2.11 -12.84 -17.71
N LEU A 245 2.06 -11.51 -17.68
CA LEU A 245 2.73 -10.69 -16.67
C LEU A 245 2.02 -10.79 -15.31
N ASN A 246 0.69 -10.78 -15.29
CA ASN A 246 -0.11 -10.93 -14.09
C ASN A 246 -1.15 -12.04 -14.32
N PRO A 247 -0.85 -13.29 -13.90
CA PRO A 247 -1.77 -14.43 -14.05
C PRO A 247 -3.19 -14.20 -13.52
N ASP A 248 -3.33 -13.19 -12.67
CA ASP A 248 -4.56 -12.82 -11.99
C ASP A 248 -5.37 -11.74 -12.71
N PHE A 249 -4.93 -11.34 -13.89
CA PHE A 249 -5.73 -10.58 -14.83
C PHE A 249 -6.81 -11.49 -15.44
N HIS A 250 -8.06 -11.28 -15.02
CA HIS A 250 -9.20 -12.14 -15.36
C HIS A 250 -10.22 -11.47 -16.30
N TYR A 251 -9.83 -10.43 -17.03
CA TYR A 251 -10.75 -9.75 -17.93
C TYR A 251 -11.15 -10.66 -19.10
N ASN A 252 -12.43 -10.98 -19.21
CA ASN A 252 -12.94 -11.83 -20.28
C ASN A 252 -13.15 -11.01 -21.55
N VAL A 253 -12.10 -10.92 -22.37
CA VAL A 253 -12.17 -10.20 -23.65
C VAL A 253 -13.20 -10.84 -24.59
N GLU A 254 -13.29 -12.17 -24.63
CA GLU A 254 -14.22 -12.85 -25.53
C GLU A 254 -15.68 -12.56 -25.21
N SER A 255 -16.08 -12.40 -23.95
CA SER A 255 -17.47 -12.06 -23.62
C SER A 255 -17.88 -10.68 -24.14
N ILE A 256 -16.97 -9.71 -24.16
CA ILE A 256 -17.22 -8.35 -24.64
C ILE A 256 -17.18 -8.27 -26.16
N LEU A 257 -16.29 -9.03 -26.78
CA LEU A 257 -16.27 -9.17 -28.23
C LEU A 257 -17.49 -9.94 -28.75
N ALA A 258 -18.01 -10.91 -27.96
CA ALA A 258 -19.17 -11.73 -28.30
C ALA A 258 -20.53 -11.08 -28.01
N ALA A 259 -20.60 -10.14 -27.06
CA ALA A 259 -21.83 -9.42 -26.68
C ALA A 259 -22.50 -8.62 -27.82
N ARG A 260 -21.93 -8.66 -29.03
CA ARG A 260 -22.51 -8.05 -30.24
C ARG A 260 -22.27 -8.84 -31.53
N ALA A 261 -21.87 -10.12 -31.43
CA ALA A 261 -21.94 -11.06 -32.55
C ALA A 261 -23.37 -11.62 -32.76
N ALA A 262 -24.30 -11.25 -31.87
CA ALA A 262 -25.75 -11.40 -31.97
C ALA A 262 -26.39 -10.02 -32.17
#